data_AF-A0A2C5Y4W7-F1
#
_entry.id   AF-A0A2C5Y4W7-F1
#
_cell.length_a   1.000
_cell.length_b   1.000
_cell.length_c   1.000
_cell.angle_alpha   90.00
_cell.angle_beta   90.00
_cell.angle_gamma   90.00
#
_symmetry.space_group_name_H-M   'P 1'
#
loop_
_entity.id
_entity.type
_entity.pdbx_description
1 polymer ?
#
loop_
_entity_poly.entity_id
_entity_poly.type
_entity_poly.pdbx_seq_one_letter_code
_entity_poly.pdbx_strand_id
1 'polypeptide(L)'
;MNVPKSSPCLYQGRICRWHGESPLCDRDAHTIGFMTPQHELMASTRYDSISSLCSDAAEGNNPGADCCAQYGQGCLFGYKRLWCHVEPVVKTDKKEPVPMALGGGELCEWEGRQCQWYGTSPLCLATEYEIGNVDDKAREYVVSTREKSLGALCAGVKQMTARHCCKSYGSACVDGYKRLWCFPKAGTSTSGRESHSTRVKHQVFLLTEAKLEPLLSSSKQRKSSPLSSSKPPKSPLPLLPPPDWASHYPCRFRGRTCEWHGSSPFCGRTSTPVGQTHSSSQTLLLTTEHRSITDLCENVHGADYPGESCCRTYYATCWTGYKRLWCSEERPEAYWETDLWRHGKA
;
A
#
# COMPACT_ATOMS: atom_id res chain seq x y z
N MET A 1 23.71 8.62 3.35
CA MET A 1 23.35 9.46 2.19
C MET A 1 21.84 9.38 2.05
N ASN A 2 21.13 10.51 2.09
CA ASN A 2 19.67 10.51 1.86
C ASN A 2 19.42 10.28 0.37
N VAL A 3 18.90 9.11 0.03
CA VAL A 3 18.53 8.82 -1.36
C VAL A 3 17.18 9.50 -1.62
N PRO A 4 17.06 10.34 -2.66
CA PRO A 4 15.83 11.06 -2.92
C PRO A 4 14.70 10.07 -3.24
N LYS A 5 13.57 10.21 -2.53
CA LYS A 5 12.32 9.52 -2.84
C LYS A 5 11.90 9.89 -4.27
N SER A 6 11.36 8.94 -5.03
CA SER A 6 10.87 9.25 -6.37
C SER A 6 9.80 10.35 -6.30
N SER A 7 9.77 11.24 -7.28
CA SER A 7 8.67 12.20 -7.43
C SER A 7 7.39 11.47 -7.85
N PRO A 8 6.21 12.02 -7.57
CA PRO A 8 4.96 11.52 -8.12
C PRO A 8 4.93 11.71 -9.66
N CYS A 9 4.18 10.85 -10.33
CA CYS A 9 3.87 10.89 -11.77
C CYS A 9 2.38 10.64 -12.01
N LEU A 10 1.91 10.88 -13.23
CA LEU A 10 0.54 10.63 -13.66
C LEU A 10 0.47 9.44 -14.62
N TYR A 11 -0.34 8.45 -14.29
CA TYR A 11 -0.64 7.31 -15.16
C TYR A 11 -2.14 7.05 -15.17
N GLN A 12 -2.75 6.98 -16.36
CA GLN A 12 -4.20 6.77 -16.54
C GLN A 12 -5.08 7.71 -15.69
N GLY A 13 -4.65 8.97 -15.50
CA GLY A 13 -5.36 9.96 -14.69
C GLY A 13 -5.25 9.76 -13.17
N ARG A 14 -4.40 8.84 -12.71
CA ARG A 14 -4.11 8.60 -11.30
C ARG A 14 -2.73 9.14 -10.93
N ILE A 15 -2.56 9.59 -9.69
CA ILE A 15 -1.24 9.94 -9.15
C ILE A 15 -0.55 8.65 -8.72
N CYS A 16 0.68 8.48 -9.16
CA CYS A 16 1.48 7.29 -8.95
C CYS A 16 2.87 7.61 -8.41
N ARG A 17 3.48 6.66 -7.71
CA ARG A 17 4.82 6.80 -7.14
C ARG A 17 5.59 5.48 -7.16
N TRP A 18 6.88 5.55 -7.44
CA TRP A 18 7.78 4.40 -7.36
C TRP A 18 8.24 4.18 -5.91
N HIS A 19 7.92 3.02 -5.36
CA HIS A 19 8.37 2.57 -4.06
C HIS A 19 9.58 1.66 -4.19
N GLY A 20 10.53 1.79 -3.27
CA GLY A 20 11.82 1.10 -3.27
C GLY A 20 12.96 2.10 -3.37
N GLU A 21 13.77 2.21 -2.31
CA GLU A 21 14.90 3.13 -2.26
C GLU A 21 16.19 2.40 -2.64
N SER A 22 16.94 2.94 -3.60
CA SER A 22 18.26 2.42 -3.95
C SER A 22 19.22 2.62 -2.77
N PRO A 23 20.20 1.72 -2.51
CA PRO A 23 20.55 0.53 -3.28
C PRO A 23 19.74 -0.73 -2.94
N LEU A 24 19.05 -0.74 -1.79
CA LEU A 24 18.31 -1.89 -1.27
C LEU A 24 16.82 -1.63 -1.37
N CYS A 25 16.23 -2.06 -2.47
CA CYS A 25 14.81 -1.94 -2.68
C CYS A 25 14.03 -3.07 -2.00
N ASP A 26 12.71 -2.92 -2.03
CA ASP A 26 11.77 -3.81 -1.37
C ASP A 26 11.75 -5.21 -2.01
N ARG A 27 11.27 -6.20 -1.25
CA ARG A 27 11.18 -7.62 -1.66
C ARG A 27 9.77 -8.19 -1.55
N ASP A 28 8.80 -7.35 -1.24
CA ASP A 28 7.45 -7.81 -1.00
C ASP A 28 6.77 -8.30 -2.30
N ALA A 29 5.99 -9.37 -2.16
CA ALA A 29 5.63 -10.31 -3.21
C ALA A 29 4.32 -9.97 -3.95
N HIS A 30 3.72 -8.80 -3.68
CA HIS A 30 2.51 -8.35 -4.38
C HIS A 30 2.66 -8.42 -5.91
N THR A 31 1.63 -8.95 -6.56
CA THR A 31 1.51 -9.06 -8.02
C THR A 31 0.93 -7.77 -8.62
N ILE A 32 1.17 -7.54 -9.92
CA ILE A 32 0.55 -6.43 -10.65
C ILE A 32 -0.98 -6.59 -10.55
N GLY A 33 -1.68 -5.48 -10.30
CA GLY A 33 -3.13 -5.45 -10.03
C GLY A 33 -3.49 -5.67 -8.56
N PHE A 34 -2.53 -5.87 -7.67
CA PHE A 34 -2.81 -5.90 -6.24
C PHE A 34 -3.34 -4.54 -5.77
N MET A 35 -4.48 -4.56 -5.08
CA MET A 35 -5.16 -3.36 -4.60
C MET A 35 -5.20 -3.32 -3.07
N THR A 36 -4.96 -2.13 -2.54
CA THR A 36 -5.29 -1.69 -1.20
C THR A 36 -6.44 -0.68 -1.29
N PRO A 37 -7.08 -0.27 -0.17
CA PRO A 37 -8.15 0.72 -0.24
C PRO A 37 -7.72 2.05 -0.90
N GLN A 38 -6.44 2.42 -0.82
CA GLN A 38 -5.92 3.69 -1.31
C GLN A 38 -5.08 3.57 -2.59
N HIS A 39 -4.45 2.41 -2.84
CA HIS A 39 -3.47 2.24 -3.90
C HIS A 39 -3.60 0.91 -4.66
N GLU A 40 -3.27 0.93 -5.94
CA GLU A 40 -3.15 -0.22 -6.84
C GLU A 40 -1.72 -0.33 -7.38
N LEU A 41 -1.18 -1.54 -7.41
CA LEU A 41 0.14 -1.82 -7.95
C LEU A 41 0.09 -1.96 -9.48
N MET A 42 0.54 -0.93 -10.20
CA MET A 42 0.42 -0.87 -11.66
C MET A 42 1.62 -1.47 -12.40
N ALA A 43 2.83 -1.38 -11.84
CA ALA A 43 4.04 -1.89 -12.48
C ALA A 43 5.10 -2.32 -11.46
N SER A 44 5.98 -3.24 -11.85
CA SER A 44 7.06 -3.73 -10.99
C SER A 44 8.28 -4.12 -11.79
N THR A 45 9.47 -3.67 -11.39
CA THR A 45 10.74 -4.09 -12.01
C THR A 45 11.23 -5.45 -11.51
N ARG A 46 10.36 -6.23 -10.87
CA ARG A 46 10.66 -7.59 -10.43
C ARG A 46 10.78 -8.56 -11.61
N TYR A 47 9.89 -8.40 -12.58
CA TYR A 47 9.71 -9.33 -13.70
C TYR A 47 10.36 -8.81 -14.97
N ASP A 48 10.43 -7.48 -15.11
CA ASP A 48 10.98 -6.80 -16.27
C ASP A 48 11.94 -5.69 -15.86
N SER A 49 12.91 -5.39 -16.73
CA SER A 49 13.75 -4.21 -16.55
C SER A 49 12.93 -2.93 -16.78
N ILE A 50 13.35 -1.82 -16.18
CA ILE A 50 12.69 -0.52 -16.43
C ILE A 50 12.70 -0.16 -17.92
N SER A 51 13.76 -0.51 -18.67
CA SER A 51 13.83 -0.29 -20.11
C SER A 51 12.81 -1.13 -20.89
N SER A 52 12.53 -2.36 -20.44
CA SER A 52 11.49 -3.23 -21.02
C SER A 52 10.11 -2.64 -20.75
N LEU A 53 9.80 -2.33 -19.49
CA LEU A 53 8.52 -1.73 -19.06
C LEU A 53 8.23 -0.39 -19.74
N CYS A 54 9.24 0.43 -19.97
CA CYS A 54 9.09 1.75 -20.56
C CYS A 54 9.20 1.76 -22.09
N SER A 55 9.33 0.59 -22.72
CA SER A 55 9.34 0.49 -24.19
C SER A 55 7.92 0.49 -24.75
N ASP A 56 7.77 0.93 -26.01
CA ASP A 56 6.48 0.87 -26.72
C ASP A 56 5.99 -0.57 -26.96
N ALA A 57 6.88 -1.56 -26.80
CA ALA A 57 6.57 -2.98 -26.94
C ALA A 57 6.01 -3.63 -25.66
N ALA A 58 5.96 -2.91 -24.53
CA ALA A 58 5.36 -3.42 -23.31
C ALA A 58 3.83 -3.39 -23.42
N GLU A 59 3.25 -4.43 -24.00
CA GLU A 59 1.81 -4.60 -24.12
C GLU A 59 1.15 -4.59 -22.72
N GLY A 60 0.36 -3.56 -22.44
CA GLY A 60 -0.46 -3.43 -21.22
C GLY A 60 0.28 -3.04 -19.93
N ASN A 61 1.60 -3.18 -19.87
CA ASN A 61 2.39 -2.93 -18.64
C ASN A 61 3.21 -1.63 -18.67
N ASN A 62 3.14 -0.84 -19.75
CA ASN A 62 3.87 0.42 -19.83
C ASN A 62 3.20 1.49 -18.95
N PRO A 63 3.89 2.02 -17.91
CA PRO A 63 3.34 3.04 -17.00
C PRO A 63 3.36 4.46 -17.58
N GLY A 64 3.68 4.61 -18.86
CA GLY A 64 3.76 5.88 -19.55
C GLY A 64 5.08 6.63 -19.32
N ALA A 65 5.40 7.54 -20.25
CA ALA A 65 6.65 8.29 -20.25
C ALA A 65 6.87 9.11 -18.97
N ASP A 66 5.81 9.63 -18.37
CA ASP A 66 5.90 10.43 -17.15
C ASP A 66 6.39 9.58 -15.96
N CYS A 67 5.75 8.43 -15.70
CA CYS A 67 6.20 7.54 -14.64
C CYS A 67 7.55 6.89 -14.92
N CYS A 68 7.88 6.63 -16.18
CA CYS A 68 9.20 6.18 -16.59
C CYS A 68 10.29 7.21 -16.26
N ALA A 69 10.04 8.50 -16.49
CA ALA A 69 10.96 9.58 -16.13
C ALA A 69 11.18 9.69 -14.61
N GLN A 70 10.16 9.38 -13.80
CA GLN A 70 10.24 9.45 -12.34
C GLN A 70 10.82 8.20 -11.66
N TYR A 71 11.20 7.14 -12.40
CA TYR A 71 11.78 5.93 -11.81
C TYR A 71 13.05 6.22 -10.99
N GLY A 72 13.85 7.19 -11.45
CA GLY A 72 15.09 7.61 -10.82
C GLY A 72 16.20 6.55 -10.89
N GLN A 73 17.04 6.48 -9.87
CA GLN A 73 18.10 5.46 -9.81
C GLN A 73 17.52 4.07 -9.55
N GLY A 74 18.00 3.08 -10.30
CA GLY A 74 17.65 1.67 -10.11
C GLY A 74 18.19 1.07 -8.82
N CYS A 75 17.68 -0.11 -8.48
CA CYS A 75 18.07 -0.87 -7.30
C CYS A 75 19.30 -1.74 -7.60
N LEU A 76 20.25 -1.85 -6.66
CA LEU A 76 21.29 -2.88 -6.75
C LEU A 76 20.75 -4.25 -6.34
N PHE A 77 19.86 -4.27 -5.34
CA PHE A 77 19.16 -5.47 -4.90
C PHE A 77 17.67 -5.17 -4.71
N GLY A 78 16.82 -6.15 -5.02
CA GLY A 78 15.36 -5.98 -4.99
C GLY A 78 14.82 -5.32 -6.25
N TYR A 79 13.63 -4.73 -6.16
CA TYR A 79 12.96 -4.07 -7.29
C TYR A 79 12.10 -2.90 -6.81
N LYS A 80 11.81 -1.96 -7.71
CA LYS A 80 10.84 -0.91 -7.42
C LYS A 80 9.45 -1.29 -7.93
N ARG A 81 8.45 -0.66 -7.32
CA ARG A 81 7.03 -0.91 -7.58
C ARG A 81 6.30 0.41 -7.77
N LEU A 82 5.54 0.53 -8.84
CA LEU A 82 4.74 1.72 -9.12
C LEU A 82 3.35 1.53 -8.52
N TRP A 83 3.07 2.28 -7.46
CA TRP A 83 1.75 2.31 -6.84
C TRP A 83 1.00 3.55 -7.30
N CYS A 84 -0.25 3.39 -7.70
CA CYS A 84 -1.13 4.46 -8.13
C CYS A 84 -2.33 4.56 -7.18
N HIS A 85 -2.84 5.76 -6.93
CA HIS A 85 -4.09 5.90 -6.20
C HIS A 85 -5.26 5.24 -6.96
N VAL A 86 -6.13 4.50 -6.25
CA VAL A 86 -7.26 3.78 -6.85
C VAL A 86 -8.26 4.75 -7.48
N GLU A 87 -8.54 5.84 -6.78
CA GLU A 87 -9.40 6.89 -7.32
C GLU A 87 -8.63 7.65 -8.40
N PRO A 88 -9.16 7.70 -9.64
CA PRO A 88 -8.62 8.64 -10.61
C PRO A 88 -8.70 10.02 -9.98
N VAL A 89 -7.70 10.86 -10.24
CA VAL A 89 -7.83 12.29 -10.01
C VAL A 89 -8.89 12.73 -11.00
N VAL A 90 -10.15 12.61 -10.61
CA VAL A 90 -11.26 13.23 -11.29
C VAL A 90 -10.83 14.68 -11.32
N LYS A 91 -10.49 15.18 -12.51
CA LYS A 91 -10.47 16.62 -12.75
C LYS A 91 -11.89 17.03 -12.40
N THR A 92 -12.12 17.42 -11.16
CA THR A 92 -13.43 17.78 -10.70
C THR A 92 -13.84 18.94 -11.58
N ASP A 93 -14.76 18.66 -12.51
CA ASP A 93 -15.49 19.67 -13.23
C ASP A 93 -16.19 20.49 -12.16
N LYS A 94 -15.54 21.62 -11.78
CA LYS A 94 -16.01 22.68 -10.89
C LYS A 94 -17.27 22.30 -10.10
N LYS A 95 -17.19 21.32 -9.22
CA LYS A 95 -18.25 21.13 -8.24
C LYS A 95 -18.00 22.23 -7.23
N GLU A 96 -18.95 23.16 -7.15
CA GLU A 96 -18.87 24.34 -6.31
C GLU A 96 -18.32 23.91 -4.95
N PRO A 97 -17.12 24.40 -4.57
CA PRO A 97 -16.43 23.89 -3.42
C PRO A 97 -17.36 24.06 -2.22
N VAL A 98 -17.70 22.96 -1.55
CA VAL A 98 -18.06 23.05 -0.13
C VAL A 98 -16.96 23.93 0.46
N PRO A 99 -17.28 25.07 1.11
CA PRO A 99 -16.28 26.01 1.56
C PRO A 99 -15.43 25.34 2.63
N MET A 100 -14.47 24.52 2.19
CA MET A 100 -13.35 24.03 2.96
C MET A 100 -12.72 25.30 3.47
N ALA A 101 -12.78 25.45 4.80
CA ALA A 101 -12.42 26.63 5.57
C ALA A 101 -11.40 27.48 4.81
N LEU A 102 -11.86 28.65 4.34
CA LEU A 102 -11.08 29.63 3.59
C LEU A 102 -9.63 29.60 4.06
N GLY A 103 -8.76 28.98 3.26
CA GLY A 103 -7.32 28.96 3.47
C GLY A 103 -6.79 30.37 3.25
N GLY A 104 -7.04 31.25 4.22
CA GLY A 104 -6.68 32.67 4.20
C GLY A 104 -5.25 32.92 4.67
N GLY A 105 -4.39 31.90 4.72
CA GLY A 105 -2.99 32.10 5.06
C GLY A 105 -2.25 32.82 3.93
N GLU A 106 -1.40 33.80 4.27
CA GLU A 106 -0.49 34.39 3.29
C GLU A 106 0.48 33.32 2.74
N LEU A 107 0.90 33.49 1.48
CA LEU A 107 1.96 32.67 0.92
C LEU A 107 3.26 32.90 1.69
N CYS A 108 3.96 31.82 1.96
CA CYS A 108 5.22 31.81 2.68
C CYS A 108 6.22 30.89 1.99
N GLU A 109 7.47 30.94 2.42
CA GLU A 109 8.57 30.17 1.86
C GLU A 109 8.99 29.04 2.81
N TRP A 110 9.05 27.82 2.29
CA TRP A 110 9.57 26.64 2.98
C TRP A 110 10.48 25.86 2.04
N GLU A 111 11.75 25.67 2.41
CA GLU A 111 12.74 24.94 1.61
C GLU A 111 12.85 25.42 0.14
N GLY A 112 12.68 26.73 -0.10
CA GLY A 112 12.69 27.34 -1.42
C GLY A 112 11.44 27.10 -2.26
N ARG A 113 10.33 26.67 -1.64
CA ARG A 113 9.00 26.53 -2.27
C ARG A 113 8.05 27.61 -1.74
N GLN A 114 7.14 28.05 -2.61
CA GLN A 114 5.99 28.84 -2.18
C GLN A 114 4.97 27.90 -1.55
N CYS A 115 4.53 28.22 -0.34
CA CYS A 115 3.67 27.37 0.47
C CYS A 115 2.59 28.18 1.17
N GLN A 116 1.58 27.48 1.68
CA GLN A 116 0.46 28.08 2.38
C GLN A 116 0.01 27.19 3.53
N TRP A 117 -0.19 27.79 4.70
CA TRP A 117 -0.80 27.10 5.83
C TRP A 117 -2.32 27.02 5.65
N TYR A 118 -2.85 25.82 5.89
CA TYR A 118 -4.27 25.53 5.92
C TYR A 118 -4.72 25.16 7.33
N GLY A 119 -5.86 25.72 7.74
CA GLY A 119 -6.40 25.60 9.10
C GLY A 119 -6.48 26.98 9.76
N THR A 120 -7.69 27.35 10.19
CA THR A 120 -7.97 28.65 10.79
C THR A 120 -8.05 28.51 12.31
N SER A 121 -7.27 29.30 13.05
CA SER A 121 -7.39 29.36 14.50
C SER A 121 -8.75 29.99 14.87
N PRO A 122 -9.43 29.55 15.94
CA PRO A 122 -8.96 28.58 16.94
C PRO A 122 -9.18 27.10 16.58
N LEU A 123 -10.07 26.78 15.63
CA LEU A 123 -10.44 25.40 15.28
C LEU A 123 -9.91 25.04 13.88
N CYS A 124 -8.75 24.39 13.81
CA CYS A 124 -8.05 24.15 12.54
C CYS A 124 -8.55 22.93 11.76
N LEU A 125 -9.42 22.13 12.38
CA LEU A 125 -10.02 20.90 11.86
C LEU A 125 -8.99 19.79 11.51
N ALA A 126 -9.38 18.54 11.72
CA ALA A 126 -8.63 17.38 11.24
C ALA A 126 -8.97 17.08 9.78
N THR A 127 -8.04 16.48 9.04
CA THR A 127 -8.29 15.98 7.68
C THR A 127 -7.61 14.63 7.49
N GLU A 128 -8.09 13.85 6.53
CA GLU A 128 -7.54 12.53 6.19
C GLU A 128 -6.30 12.59 5.29
N TYR A 129 -5.91 13.77 4.79
CA TYR A 129 -4.68 13.91 3.99
C TYR A 129 -3.42 13.50 4.77
N GLU A 130 -2.49 12.85 4.06
CA GLU A 130 -1.18 12.45 4.55
C GLU A 130 -0.05 13.25 3.87
N ILE A 131 1.11 13.36 4.54
CA ILE A 131 2.27 14.05 3.98
C ILE A 131 2.69 13.37 2.67
N GLY A 132 2.79 14.15 1.59
CA GLY A 132 3.05 13.70 0.23
C GLY A 132 1.82 13.73 -0.69
N ASN A 133 0.61 13.88 -0.14
CA ASN A 133 -0.60 14.04 -0.96
C ASN A 133 -0.52 15.32 -1.79
N VAL A 134 -1.05 15.27 -3.01
CA VAL A 134 -1.11 16.40 -3.93
C VAL A 134 -2.56 16.83 -4.11
N ASP A 135 -2.85 18.12 -3.97
CA ASP A 135 -4.20 18.65 -4.16
C ASP A 135 -4.51 19.02 -5.62
N ASP A 136 -5.73 19.49 -5.84
CA ASP A 136 -6.25 19.96 -7.13
C ASP A 136 -5.44 21.13 -7.73
N LYS A 137 -4.66 21.84 -6.91
CA LYS A 137 -3.79 22.95 -7.31
C LYS A 137 -2.33 22.52 -7.49
N ALA A 138 -2.09 21.21 -7.58
CA ALA A 138 -0.76 20.61 -7.68
C ALA A 138 0.17 20.98 -6.51
N ARG A 139 -0.38 21.27 -5.33
CA ARG A 139 0.41 21.51 -4.11
C ARG A 139 0.58 20.21 -3.37
N GLU A 140 1.78 19.99 -2.88
CA GLU A 140 2.09 18.84 -2.04
C GLU A 140 1.92 19.20 -0.56
N TYR A 141 1.27 18.33 0.20
CA TYR A 141 1.22 18.44 1.65
C TYR A 141 2.56 18.02 2.23
N VAL A 142 3.37 18.98 2.69
CA VAL A 142 4.77 18.70 3.07
C VAL A 142 4.97 18.50 4.56
N VAL A 143 4.20 19.21 5.40
CA VAL A 143 4.43 19.29 6.84
C VAL A 143 3.14 19.53 7.59
N SER A 144 3.00 18.90 8.76
CA SER A 144 1.87 19.07 9.67
C SER A 144 2.29 19.48 11.06
N THR A 145 1.45 20.31 11.71
CA THR A 145 1.56 20.52 13.17
C THR A 145 0.94 19.40 14.01
N ARG A 146 0.32 18.40 13.37
CA ARG A 146 -0.13 17.17 14.03
C ARG A 146 1.05 16.32 14.52
N GLU A 147 2.08 16.21 13.68
CA GLU A 147 3.21 15.30 13.91
C GLU A 147 4.33 15.97 14.70
N LYS A 148 4.51 17.28 14.53
CA LYS A 148 5.57 18.06 15.17
C LYS A 148 5.02 19.41 15.61
N SER A 149 5.41 19.87 16.80
CA SER A 149 5.09 21.22 17.23
C SER A 149 5.74 22.25 16.29
N LEU A 150 5.16 23.45 16.19
CA LEU A 150 5.75 24.53 15.39
C LEU A 150 7.21 24.81 15.80
N GLY A 151 7.51 24.77 17.10
CA GLY A 151 8.87 24.93 17.61
C GLY A 151 9.83 23.87 17.06
N ALA A 152 9.41 22.59 17.04
CA ALA A 152 10.22 21.50 16.48
C ALA A 152 10.41 21.62 14.96
N LEU A 153 9.39 22.09 14.24
CA LEU A 153 9.48 22.36 12.80
C LEU A 153 10.47 23.50 12.49
N CYS A 154 10.53 24.50 13.36
CA CYS A 154 11.28 25.73 13.13
C CYS A 154 12.68 25.75 13.78
N ALA A 155 13.03 24.76 14.61
CA ALA A 155 14.29 24.72 15.37
C ALA A 155 15.57 24.72 14.51
N GLY A 156 15.49 24.27 13.25
CA GLY A 156 16.63 24.17 12.33
C GLY A 156 16.86 25.39 11.41
N VAL A 157 15.99 26.39 11.47
CA VAL A 157 16.01 27.52 10.52
C VAL A 157 17.00 28.57 10.99
N LYS A 158 18.22 28.56 10.43
CA LYS A 158 19.30 29.48 10.80
C LYS A 158 18.98 30.95 10.50
N GLN A 159 18.18 31.21 9.46
CA GLN A 159 17.81 32.57 9.06
C GLN A 159 16.32 32.60 8.68
N MET A 160 15.51 33.15 9.57
CA MET A 160 14.07 33.24 9.37
C MET A 160 13.76 34.52 8.58
N THR A 161 13.60 34.40 7.27
CA THR A 161 13.21 35.54 6.42
C THR A 161 11.81 36.01 6.80
N ALA A 162 11.46 37.25 6.44
CA ALA A 162 10.11 37.78 6.68
C ALA A 162 9.01 36.93 6.00
N ARG A 163 9.37 36.19 4.95
CA ARG A 163 8.48 35.30 4.21
C ARG A 163 8.53 33.85 4.68
N HIS A 164 9.32 33.49 5.68
CA HIS A 164 9.46 32.09 6.09
C HIS A 164 8.17 31.55 6.73
N CYS A 165 7.76 30.32 6.38
CA CYS A 165 6.46 29.76 6.84
C CYS A 165 6.32 29.61 8.35
N CYS A 166 7.43 29.53 9.09
CA CYS A 166 7.41 29.60 10.55
C CYS A 166 6.81 30.91 11.09
N LYS A 167 7.06 32.03 10.40
CA LYS A 167 6.57 33.35 10.79
C LYS A 167 5.12 33.56 10.35
N SER A 168 4.74 33.03 9.18
CA SER A 168 3.39 33.12 8.63
C SER A 168 2.39 32.11 9.22
N TYR A 169 2.81 31.26 10.17
CA TYR A 169 1.91 30.28 10.80
C TYR A 169 0.70 30.94 11.49
N GLY A 170 0.90 32.14 12.03
CA GLY A 170 -0.11 32.90 12.77
C GLY A 170 -0.40 32.28 14.14
N SER A 171 -1.64 32.41 14.60
CA SER A 171 -2.07 31.83 15.89
C SER A 171 -2.15 30.31 15.84
N ALA A 172 -1.74 29.67 16.95
CA ALA A 172 -1.89 28.24 17.15
C ALA A 172 -3.36 27.83 17.24
N CYS A 173 -3.63 26.60 16.82
CA CYS A 173 -4.93 25.98 16.94
C CYS A 173 -5.19 25.63 18.41
N VAL A 174 -6.39 25.91 18.91
CA VAL A 174 -6.89 25.38 20.18
C VAL A 174 -7.23 23.90 19.99
N ASP A 175 -7.83 23.55 18.85
CA ASP A 175 -8.15 22.18 18.48
C ASP A 175 -7.81 21.90 17.00
N GLY A 176 -7.42 20.66 16.72
CA GLY A 176 -6.90 20.21 15.43
C GLY A 176 -5.45 20.67 15.17
N TYR A 177 -5.11 20.82 13.89
CA TYR A 177 -3.76 21.17 13.45
C TYR A 177 -3.76 21.89 12.11
N LYS A 178 -2.73 22.69 11.84
CA LYS A 178 -2.49 23.27 10.51
C LYS A 178 -1.63 22.38 9.64
N ARG A 179 -1.85 22.50 8.34
CA ARG A 179 -1.20 21.74 7.26
C ARG A 179 -0.47 22.70 6.33
N LEU A 180 0.78 22.44 6.00
CA LEU A 180 1.56 23.25 5.07
C LEU A 180 1.53 22.60 3.68
N TRP A 181 0.95 23.30 2.72
CA TRP A 181 0.86 22.87 1.33
C TRP A 181 1.82 23.70 0.48
N CYS A 182 2.65 23.06 -0.34
CA CYS A 182 3.69 23.72 -1.12
C CYS A 182 3.55 23.47 -2.62
N PHE A 183 3.64 24.53 -3.40
CA PHE A 183 3.75 24.44 -4.86
C PHE A 183 5.08 23.77 -5.27
N PRO A 184 5.15 23.15 -6.47
CA PRO A 184 6.39 22.65 -7.03
C PRO A 184 7.43 23.78 -7.15
N LYS A 185 8.73 23.46 -7.05
CA LYS A 185 9.78 24.47 -7.23
C LYS A 185 9.74 25.02 -8.66
N ALA A 186 9.62 26.33 -8.79
CA ALA A 186 9.78 27.01 -10.07
C ALA A 186 11.21 26.78 -10.58
N GLY A 187 11.40 25.88 -11.55
CA GLY A 187 12.72 25.52 -12.08
C GLY A 187 12.99 24.02 -12.12
N THR A 188 12.22 23.19 -11.41
CA THR A 188 12.12 21.75 -11.71
C THR A 188 10.98 21.49 -12.70
N SER A 189 10.81 22.41 -13.65
CA SER A 189 10.23 22.03 -14.95
C SER A 189 11.15 20.96 -15.48
N THR A 190 10.66 19.72 -15.54
CA THR A 190 11.19 18.68 -16.40
C THR A 190 11.25 19.30 -17.79
N SER A 191 12.39 19.92 -18.11
CA SER A 191 12.73 20.35 -19.45
C SER A 191 12.55 19.12 -20.32
N GLY A 192 11.43 19.13 -21.06
CA GLY A 192 11.24 18.28 -22.20
C GLY A 192 12.48 18.48 -23.07
N ARG A 193 13.31 17.45 -23.11
CA ARG A 193 14.41 17.37 -24.05
C ARG A 193 13.74 17.17 -25.40
N GLU A 194 13.68 18.24 -26.19
CA GLU A 194 13.34 18.16 -27.60
C GLU A 194 14.08 16.98 -28.21
N SER A 195 13.30 16.11 -28.86
CA SER A 195 13.77 14.94 -29.55
C SER A 195 14.60 15.38 -30.77
N HIS A 196 15.87 15.66 -30.56
CA HIS A 196 16.86 15.71 -31.63
C HIS A 196 17.08 14.28 -32.13
N SER A 197 16.28 13.93 -33.14
CA SER A 197 16.50 12.80 -34.04
C SER A 197 17.93 12.84 -34.57
N THR A 198 18.82 12.12 -33.89
CA THR A 198 20.16 11.83 -34.37
C THR A 198 20.16 10.40 -34.89
N ARG A 199 20.16 10.31 -36.21
CA ARG A 199 20.31 9.11 -37.02
C ARG A 199 21.66 8.44 -36.68
N VAL A 200 21.65 7.50 -35.73
CA VAL A 200 22.82 6.66 -35.45
C VAL A 200 22.88 5.55 -36.50
N LYS A 201 23.94 5.58 -37.32
CA LYS A 201 24.31 4.49 -38.23
C LYS A 201 24.65 3.25 -37.40
N HIS A 202 24.00 2.13 -37.69
CA HIS A 202 24.38 0.82 -37.19
C HIS A 202 25.81 0.50 -37.60
N GLN A 203 26.69 0.32 -36.61
CA GLN A 203 27.98 -0.32 -36.79
C GLN A 203 27.90 -1.69 -36.11
N VAL A 204 27.95 -2.73 -36.94
CA VAL A 204 27.94 -4.14 -36.55
C VAL A 204 29.26 -4.44 -35.83
N PHE A 205 29.18 -4.86 -34.56
CA PHE A 205 30.30 -5.47 -33.85
C PHE A 205 30.01 -6.98 -33.73
N LEU A 206 30.81 -7.78 -34.44
CA LEU A 206 30.93 -9.22 -34.25
C LEU A 206 31.67 -9.48 -32.94
N LEU A 207 31.06 -10.21 -32.02
CA LEU A 207 31.76 -10.80 -30.88
C LEU A 207 31.84 -12.31 -31.08
N THR A 208 33.08 -12.76 -31.01
CA THR A 208 33.59 -14.12 -31.14
C THR A 208 33.21 -15.00 -29.96
N GLU A 209 32.94 -16.28 -30.25
CA GLU A 209 32.62 -17.32 -29.30
C GLU A 209 33.80 -17.67 -28.38
N ALA A 210 33.54 -17.76 -27.08
CA ALA A 210 34.44 -18.37 -26.11
C ALA A 210 33.88 -19.73 -25.67
N LYS A 211 34.63 -20.77 -26.03
CA LYS A 211 34.44 -22.19 -25.77
C LYS A 211 34.67 -22.50 -24.29
N LEU A 212 33.70 -23.12 -23.62
CA LEU A 212 33.81 -23.64 -22.25
C LEU A 212 33.71 -25.17 -22.28
N GLU A 213 34.76 -25.85 -21.83
CA GLU A 213 34.80 -27.30 -21.63
C GLU A 213 34.20 -27.71 -20.27
N PRO A 214 33.67 -28.94 -20.13
CA PRO A 214 33.09 -29.42 -18.89
C PRO A 214 34.09 -30.23 -18.04
N LEU A 215 34.18 -29.93 -16.75
CA LEU A 215 34.83 -30.80 -15.77
C LEU A 215 33.81 -31.71 -15.10
N LEU A 216 33.89 -32.99 -15.45
CA LEU A 216 33.38 -34.14 -14.71
C LEU A 216 34.06 -34.22 -13.34
N SER A 217 33.31 -34.49 -12.26
CA SER A 217 33.84 -35.37 -11.19
C SER A 217 32.79 -35.89 -10.20
N SER A 218 32.82 -37.22 -10.05
CA SER A 218 32.65 -38.03 -8.85
C SER A 218 31.25 -38.31 -8.27
N SER A 219 30.75 -39.46 -8.74
CA SER A 219 29.85 -40.38 -8.03
C SER A 219 30.41 -40.83 -6.68
N LYS A 220 29.59 -40.80 -5.63
CA LYS A 220 29.83 -41.56 -4.39
C LYS A 220 28.55 -42.27 -3.96
N GLN A 221 28.48 -43.55 -4.32
CA GLN A 221 27.49 -44.52 -3.84
C GLN A 221 27.53 -44.60 -2.30
N ARG A 222 26.36 -44.53 -1.65
CA ARG A 222 26.17 -45.03 -0.29
C ARG A 222 25.02 -46.04 -0.24
N LYS A 223 25.35 -47.14 0.42
CA LYS A 223 24.64 -48.40 0.61
C LYS A 223 23.26 -48.22 1.23
N SER A 224 22.31 -48.98 0.70
CA SER A 224 21.03 -49.34 1.28
C SER A 224 21.16 -50.50 2.27
N SER A 225 20.34 -50.49 3.32
CA SER A 225 19.99 -51.62 4.21
C SER A 225 18.71 -51.26 5.01
N PRO A 226 17.97 -52.26 5.55
CA PRO A 226 16.53 -52.35 5.32
C PRO A 226 15.60 -51.98 6.49
N LEU A 227 14.34 -51.76 6.11
CA LEU A 227 13.05 -51.85 6.83
C LEU A 227 13.05 -51.86 8.37
N SER A 228 12.40 -50.85 8.94
CA SER A 228 11.64 -50.98 10.19
C SER A 228 10.24 -50.37 10.00
N SER A 229 9.22 -51.20 10.20
CA SER A 229 7.80 -50.90 10.06
C SER A 229 7.32 -50.14 11.30
N SER A 230 7.18 -48.82 11.18
CA SER A 230 6.47 -47.99 12.15
C SER A 230 5.47 -47.11 11.39
N LYS A 231 4.19 -47.19 11.75
CA LYS A 231 3.08 -46.37 11.24
C LYS A 231 3.52 -44.89 11.14
N PRO A 232 3.32 -44.22 9.99
CA PRO A 232 3.68 -42.82 9.85
C PRO A 232 2.76 -41.97 10.77
N PRO A 233 3.32 -41.01 11.52
CA PRO A 233 2.51 -39.97 12.12
C PRO A 233 1.79 -39.21 10.99
N LYS A 234 0.51 -38.91 11.17
CA LYS A 234 -0.24 -38.01 10.28
C LYS A 234 0.40 -36.63 10.38
N SER A 235 1.37 -36.37 9.52
CA SER A 235 1.92 -35.04 9.31
C SER A 235 0.77 -34.14 8.85
N PRO A 236 0.51 -33.00 9.52
CA PRO A 236 -0.44 -32.03 8.99
C PRO A 236 0.10 -31.57 7.63
N LEU A 237 -0.70 -31.83 6.58
CA LEU A 237 -0.38 -31.35 5.24
C LEU A 237 -0.22 -29.82 5.33
N PRO A 238 0.86 -29.24 4.78
CA PRO A 238 0.93 -27.80 4.60
C PRO A 238 -0.27 -27.41 3.73
N LEU A 239 -1.18 -26.61 4.29
CA LEU A 239 -2.27 -26.01 3.56
C LEU A 239 -1.65 -25.12 2.47
N LEU A 240 -1.59 -25.64 1.24
CA LEU A 240 -1.29 -24.82 0.08
C LEU A 240 -2.31 -23.67 0.03
N PRO A 241 -1.89 -22.44 -0.27
CA PRO A 241 -2.84 -21.36 -0.44
C PRO A 241 -3.84 -21.74 -1.54
N PRO A 242 -5.14 -21.53 -1.33
CA PRO A 242 -6.15 -21.83 -2.34
C PRO A 242 -5.90 -20.99 -3.60
N PRO A 243 -6.32 -21.46 -4.79
CA PRO A 243 -6.18 -20.72 -6.04
C PRO A 243 -6.89 -19.35 -5.99
N ASP A 244 -6.32 -18.36 -6.68
CA ASP A 244 -6.62 -16.92 -6.53
C ASP A 244 -8.10 -16.53 -6.71
N TRP A 245 -8.88 -17.30 -7.49
CA TRP A 245 -10.32 -17.05 -7.65
C TRP A 245 -11.15 -17.32 -6.39
N ALA A 246 -10.63 -18.13 -5.45
CA ALA A 246 -11.28 -18.42 -4.18
C ALA A 246 -11.09 -17.31 -3.12
N SER A 247 -10.26 -16.29 -3.41
CA SER A 247 -9.92 -15.18 -2.50
C SER A 247 -10.89 -13.98 -2.56
N HIS A 248 -11.78 -13.93 -3.55
CA HIS A 248 -12.68 -12.79 -3.77
C HIS A 248 -13.99 -12.85 -2.98
N TYR A 249 -14.27 -13.95 -2.28
CA TYR A 249 -15.46 -14.02 -1.45
C TYR A 249 -15.21 -13.34 -0.10
N PRO A 250 -15.94 -12.26 0.22
CA PRO A 250 -15.80 -11.62 1.52
C PRO A 250 -16.15 -12.62 2.63
N CYS A 251 -15.38 -12.60 3.71
CA CYS A 251 -15.69 -13.39 4.90
C CYS A 251 -17.07 -12.97 5.41
N ARG A 252 -17.98 -13.94 5.56
CA ARG A 252 -19.34 -13.72 6.04
C ARG A 252 -19.59 -14.54 7.30
N PHE A 253 -19.89 -13.84 8.40
CA PHE A 253 -20.21 -14.47 9.67
C PHE A 253 -21.53 -13.92 10.20
N ARG A 254 -22.48 -14.82 10.48
CA ARG A 254 -23.84 -14.48 10.97
C ARG A 254 -24.56 -13.43 10.08
N GLY A 255 -24.44 -13.60 8.76
CA GLY A 255 -25.07 -12.72 7.77
C GLY A 255 -24.38 -11.36 7.58
N ARG A 256 -23.26 -11.10 8.25
CA ARG A 256 -22.52 -9.83 8.16
C ARG A 256 -21.24 -10.00 7.36
N THR A 257 -20.83 -8.93 6.67
CA THR A 257 -19.52 -8.84 6.04
C THR A 257 -18.48 -8.58 7.11
N CYS A 258 -17.43 -9.40 7.15
CA CYS A 258 -16.43 -9.36 8.20
C CYS A 258 -15.01 -9.35 7.65
N GLU A 259 -14.10 -8.75 8.41
CA GLU A 259 -12.69 -8.61 8.09
C GLU A 259 -11.82 -9.01 9.29
N TRP A 260 -10.74 -9.76 9.01
CA TRP A 260 -9.75 -10.12 10.00
C TRP A 260 -8.72 -9.00 10.18
N HIS A 261 -8.73 -8.35 11.34
CA HIS A 261 -7.74 -7.34 11.69
C HIS A 261 -6.56 -7.97 12.45
N GLY A 262 -5.35 -7.69 11.95
CA GLY A 262 -4.08 -8.11 12.54
C GLY A 262 -3.15 -8.70 11.47
N SER A 263 -1.98 -8.09 11.28
CA SER A 263 -1.01 -8.52 10.28
C SER A 263 -0.03 -9.52 10.89
N SER A 264 0.07 -10.69 10.28
CA SER A 264 1.12 -11.66 10.63
C SER A 264 2.50 -11.13 10.21
N PRO A 265 3.59 -11.48 10.91
CA PRO A 265 3.65 -12.41 12.05
C PRO A 265 3.29 -11.76 13.40
N PHE A 266 3.30 -10.44 13.53
CA PHE A 266 3.06 -9.74 14.80
C PHE A 266 1.67 -9.13 14.82
N CYS A 267 0.70 -9.89 15.28
CA CYS A 267 -0.66 -9.39 15.42
C CYS A 267 -0.79 -8.50 16.67
N GLY A 268 -1.70 -7.54 16.61
CA GLY A 268 -1.97 -6.63 17.72
C GLY A 268 -2.57 -7.34 18.95
N ARG A 269 -2.76 -6.57 20.01
CA ARG A 269 -3.57 -6.92 21.18
C ARG A 269 -4.70 -5.91 21.32
N THR A 270 -5.82 -6.28 21.92
CA THR A 270 -6.93 -5.35 22.18
C THR A 270 -7.49 -5.59 23.57
N SER A 271 -7.85 -4.53 24.29
CA SER A 271 -8.64 -4.64 25.53
C SER A 271 -10.15 -4.63 25.26
N THR A 272 -10.52 -4.51 23.98
CA THR A 272 -11.90 -4.50 23.48
C THR A 272 -12.55 -5.86 23.69
N PRO A 273 -13.60 -5.98 24.52
CA PRO A 273 -14.36 -7.23 24.64
C PRO A 273 -15.12 -7.55 23.35
N VAL A 274 -15.33 -8.86 23.11
CA VAL A 274 -16.24 -9.33 22.06
C VAL A 274 -17.64 -8.74 22.30
N GLY A 275 -18.27 -8.24 21.24
CA GLY A 275 -19.56 -7.53 21.27
C GLY A 275 -19.44 -6.00 21.30
N GLN A 276 -18.25 -5.44 21.52
CA GLN A 276 -18.07 -3.98 21.46
C GLN A 276 -18.08 -3.48 20.02
N THR A 277 -18.85 -2.41 19.78
CA THR A 277 -18.88 -1.69 18.51
C THR A 277 -17.86 -0.55 18.54
N HIS A 278 -17.04 -0.45 17.49
CA HIS A 278 -16.10 0.65 17.29
C HIS A 278 -16.79 1.82 16.57
N SER A 279 -16.15 3.00 16.53
CA SER A 279 -16.68 4.23 15.92
C SER A 279 -16.96 4.14 14.40
N SER A 280 -16.63 3.01 13.76
CA SER A 280 -16.78 2.72 12.34
C SER A 280 -17.97 1.80 12.00
N SER A 281 -18.97 1.67 12.89
CA SER A 281 -20.12 0.76 12.71
C SER A 281 -19.72 -0.72 12.51
N GLN A 282 -18.62 -1.13 13.12
CA GLN A 282 -18.15 -2.51 13.12
C GLN A 282 -18.16 -3.06 14.54
N THR A 283 -18.66 -4.27 14.71
CA THR A 283 -18.68 -4.99 15.98
C THR A 283 -17.63 -6.09 15.98
N LEU A 284 -16.85 -6.18 17.06
CA LEU A 284 -15.92 -7.28 17.26
C LEU A 284 -16.69 -8.55 17.61
N LEU A 285 -16.76 -9.54 16.73
CA LEU A 285 -17.54 -10.76 16.97
C LEU A 285 -16.71 -11.98 17.36
N LEU A 286 -15.43 -12.03 17.00
CA LEU A 286 -14.56 -13.17 17.29
C LEU A 286 -13.12 -12.72 17.49
N THR A 287 -12.39 -13.41 18.38
CA THR A 287 -10.93 -13.25 18.52
C THR A 287 -10.25 -14.61 18.50
N THR A 288 -8.99 -14.63 18.09
CA THR A 288 -8.11 -15.82 18.19
C THR A 288 -7.23 -15.78 19.44
N GLU A 289 -7.61 -14.99 20.45
CA GLU A 289 -6.84 -14.84 21.69
C GLU A 289 -6.82 -16.12 22.53
N HIS A 290 -7.99 -16.73 22.67
CA HIS A 290 -8.19 -17.89 23.54
C HIS A 290 -8.41 -19.20 22.77
N ARG A 291 -8.60 -19.13 21.45
CA ARG A 291 -8.79 -20.29 20.57
C ARG A 291 -8.02 -20.07 19.28
N SER A 292 -7.35 -21.12 18.82
CA SER A 292 -6.64 -21.06 17.53
C SER A 292 -7.66 -21.01 16.39
N ILE A 293 -7.23 -20.48 15.23
CA ILE A 293 -8.07 -20.53 14.02
C ILE A 293 -8.38 -21.99 13.62
N THR A 294 -7.45 -22.91 13.88
CA THR A 294 -7.65 -24.34 13.61
C THR A 294 -8.81 -24.90 14.43
N ASP A 295 -8.84 -24.63 15.74
CA ASP A 295 -9.94 -25.10 16.61
C ASP A 295 -11.29 -24.50 16.20
N LEU A 296 -11.30 -23.22 15.83
CA LEU A 296 -12.50 -22.53 15.36
C LEU A 296 -13.02 -23.11 14.04
N CYS A 297 -12.12 -23.47 13.12
CA CYS A 297 -12.47 -23.94 11.78
C CYS A 297 -12.72 -25.46 11.70
N GLU A 298 -12.18 -26.26 12.61
CA GLU A 298 -12.47 -27.70 12.69
C GLU A 298 -13.84 -27.99 13.32
N ASN A 299 -14.31 -27.12 14.22
CA ASN A 299 -15.62 -27.28 14.87
C ASN A 299 -16.76 -26.65 14.05
N VAL A 300 -17.04 -27.20 12.87
CA VAL A 300 -18.05 -26.68 11.91
C VAL A 300 -19.49 -26.60 12.46
N HIS A 301 -19.77 -27.26 13.59
CA HIS A 301 -21.07 -27.23 14.26
C HIS A 301 -21.08 -26.32 15.51
N GLY A 302 -19.95 -25.72 15.87
CA GLY A 302 -19.84 -24.82 17.00
C GLY A 302 -20.53 -23.49 16.73
N ALA A 303 -21.13 -22.90 17.78
CA ALA A 303 -21.75 -21.57 17.71
C ALA A 303 -20.77 -20.44 17.32
N ASP A 304 -19.47 -20.70 17.49
CA ASP A 304 -18.36 -19.79 17.19
C ASP A 304 -17.70 -20.08 15.83
N TYR A 305 -18.21 -21.03 15.05
CA TYR A 305 -17.67 -21.34 13.72
C TYR A 305 -17.88 -20.13 12.79
N PRO A 306 -16.80 -19.46 12.33
CA PRO A 306 -16.93 -18.22 11.57
C PRO A 306 -17.45 -18.45 10.13
N GLY A 307 -17.55 -19.70 9.69
CA GLY A 307 -17.88 -20.07 8.32
C GLY A 307 -16.63 -20.32 7.47
N GLU A 308 -16.81 -21.08 6.40
CA GLU A 308 -15.70 -21.52 5.55
C GLU A 308 -15.00 -20.33 4.86
N SER A 309 -15.76 -19.31 4.45
CA SER A 309 -15.22 -18.10 3.84
C SER A 309 -14.24 -17.38 4.79
N CYS A 310 -14.61 -17.25 6.06
CA CYS A 310 -13.77 -16.62 7.08
C CYS A 310 -12.55 -17.45 7.47
N CYS A 311 -12.66 -18.78 7.44
CA CYS A 311 -11.53 -19.67 7.64
C CYS A 311 -10.48 -19.55 6.52
N ARG A 312 -10.94 -19.44 5.26
CA ARG A 312 -10.06 -19.27 4.09
C ARG A 312 -9.34 -17.93 4.09
N THR A 313 -10.01 -16.83 4.48
CA THR A 313 -9.42 -15.48 4.47
C THR A 313 -8.48 -15.17 5.64
N TYR A 314 -8.30 -16.09 6.59
CA TYR A 314 -7.40 -15.87 7.72
C TYR A 314 -5.92 -15.84 7.29
N TYR A 315 -5.58 -16.55 6.21
CA TYR A 315 -4.30 -16.69 5.48
C TYR A 315 -3.03 -17.04 6.28
N ALA A 316 -2.79 -16.46 7.46
CA ALA A 316 -1.58 -16.69 8.26
C ALA A 316 -1.85 -16.56 9.77
N THR A 317 -1.22 -17.42 10.57
CA THR A 317 -1.23 -17.33 12.04
C THR A 317 -0.30 -16.23 12.55
N CYS A 318 -0.58 -15.77 13.76
CA CYS A 318 0.23 -14.78 14.47
C CYS A 318 1.28 -15.50 15.30
N TRP A 319 2.54 -15.03 15.26
CA TRP A 319 3.58 -15.47 16.19
C TRP A 319 3.38 -14.85 17.58
N THR A 320 2.91 -13.60 17.62
CA THR A 320 2.53 -12.91 18.86
C THR A 320 1.21 -12.20 18.67
N GLY A 321 0.42 -12.09 19.75
CA GLY A 321 -0.91 -11.46 19.71
C GLY A 321 -1.94 -12.36 19.04
N TYR A 322 -3.01 -11.76 18.53
CA TYR A 322 -4.11 -12.49 17.89
C TYR A 322 -4.84 -11.62 16.86
N LYS A 323 -5.51 -12.25 15.90
CA LYS A 323 -6.41 -11.55 14.98
C LYS A 323 -7.80 -11.38 15.59
N ARG A 324 -8.48 -10.35 15.12
CA ARG A 324 -9.81 -9.91 15.56
C ARG A 324 -10.74 -9.87 14.36
N LEU A 325 -11.88 -10.52 14.44
CA LEU A 325 -12.87 -10.52 13.37
C LEU A 325 -13.89 -9.40 13.63
N TRP A 326 -13.78 -8.33 12.84
CA TRP A 326 -14.70 -7.20 12.89
C TRP A 326 -15.75 -7.36 11.80
N CYS A 327 -17.01 -7.20 12.16
CA CYS A 327 -18.12 -7.36 11.23
C CYS A 327 -18.91 -6.05 11.12
N SER A 328 -19.27 -5.66 9.90
CA SER A 328 -20.13 -4.50 9.67
C SER A 328 -21.49 -4.67 10.35
N GLU A 329 -22.08 -3.55 10.78
CA GLU A 329 -23.45 -3.51 11.28
C GLU A 329 -24.50 -3.64 10.16
N GLU A 330 -24.07 -3.82 8.90
CA GLU A 330 -24.93 -3.79 7.71
C GLU A 330 -26.28 -4.46 7.99
N ARG A 331 -27.32 -3.63 7.84
CA ARG A 331 -28.71 -4.06 7.98
C ARG A 331 -28.93 -5.28 7.10
N PRO A 332 -29.79 -6.22 7.54
CA PRO A 332 -30.21 -7.32 6.69
C PRO A 332 -30.97 -6.73 5.49
N GLU A 333 -30.27 -6.41 4.41
CA GLU A 333 -30.89 -6.32 3.10
C GLU A 333 -31.32 -7.74 2.76
N ALA A 334 -32.57 -8.02 3.15
CA ALA A 334 -33.44 -9.08 2.66
C ALA A 334 -32.72 -10.31 2.10
N TYR A 335 -32.12 -11.11 2.98
CA TYR A 335 -31.65 -12.45 2.60
C TYR A 335 -32.48 -13.50 3.33
N TRP A 336 -33.72 -13.65 2.87
CA TRP A 336 -34.59 -14.79 3.22
C TRP A 336 -34.54 -15.90 2.17
N GLU A 337 -33.60 -15.87 1.21
CA GLU A 337 -33.73 -16.69 -0.01
C GLU A 337 -32.72 -17.83 -0.23
N THR A 338 -31.81 -18.20 0.69
CA THR A 338 -31.03 -19.45 0.48
C THR A 338 -30.91 -20.45 1.63
N ASP A 339 -31.67 -20.30 2.72
CA ASP A 339 -31.75 -21.39 3.72
C ASP A 339 -32.82 -22.45 3.39
N LEU A 340 -33.55 -22.31 2.27
CA LEU A 340 -34.53 -23.29 1.80
C LEU A 340 -33.93 -24.58 1.21
N TRP A 341 -32.61 -24.73 1.14
CA TRP A 341 -31.98 -25.97 0.64
C TRP A 341 -31.51 -26.96 1.71
N ARG A 342 -31.75 -26.70 3.02
CA ARG A 342 -31.22 -27.58 4.10
C ARG A 342 -32.23 -28.35 4.94
N HIS A 343 -33.52 -28.32 4.62
CA HIS A 343 -34.50 -29.24 5.20
C HIS A 343 -35.37 -29.91 4.13
N GLY A 344 -34.71 -30.65 3.23
CA GLY A 344 -35.33 -31.77 2.53
C GLY A 344 -35.05 -33.07 3.27
N LYS A 345 -35.80 -33.35 4.35
CA LYS A 345 -35.98 -34.70 4.89
C LYS A 345 -37.35 -34.86 5.54
N ALA A 346 -38.06 -35.88 5.02
CA ALA A 346 -39.30 -36.52 5.45
C ALA A 346 -40.61 -35.77 5.13
#